data_AF-A0A660UEX1-F1
#
_entry.id   AF-A0A660UEX1-F1
#
_cell.length_a   1.000
_cell.length_b   1.000
_cell.length_c   1.000
_cell.angle_alpha   90.00
_cell.angle_beta   90.00
_cell.angle_gamma   90.00
#
_symmetry.space_group_name_H-M   'P 1'
#
loop_
_entity.id
_entity.type
_entity.pdbx_description
1 polymer ?
#
loop_
_entity_poly.entity_id
_entity_poly.type
_entity_poly.pdbx_seq_one_letter_code
_entity_poly.pdbx_strand_id
1 'polypeptide(L)'
;MDLKNLKELANALHSFDKDVLRNYRITVGCNFLGPRDAFRELRLIDVEENLTIFGIHFFKLTLNGIEFRTHVAGIELTDNNYLSLDATDYEDWENLLKKVLAKKKPRIILDSDFRNKYGLPTTIAEQEIFILTFEKVQTED
;
A
#
# COMPACT_ATOMS: atom_id res chain seq x y z
N MET A 1 -11.02 10.60 5.69
CA MET A 1 -10.17 11.60 5.02
C MET A 1 -11.03 12.40 4.04
N ASP A 2 -10.97 13.73 4.09
CA ASP A 2 -11.73 14.62 3.20
C ASP A 2 -10.93 14.95 1.91
N LEU A 3 -11.57 15.67 0.98
CA LEU A 3 -10.98 16.01 -0.33
C LEU A 3 -9.74 16.92 -0.21
N LYS A 4 -9.68 17.76 0.83
CA LYS A 4 -8.55 18.68 1.07
C LYS A 4 -7.32 17.89 1.50
N ASN A 5 -7.50 16.99 2.46
CA ASN A 5 -6.45 16.09 2.95
C ASN A 5 -5.95 15.15 1.85
N LEU A 6 -6.80 14.76 0.90
CA LEU A 6 -6.39 13.96 -0.25
C LEU A 6 -5.43 14.71 -1.16
N LYS A 7 -5.75 15.95 -1.55
CA LYS A 7 -4.89 16.74 -2.43
C LYS A 7 -3.55 17.07 -1.78
N GLU A 8 -3.58 17.41 -0.49
CA GLU A 8 -2.38 17.63 0.32
C GLU A 8 -1.48 16.39 0.32
N LEU A 9 -2.05 15.21 0.58
CA LEU A 9 -1.30 13.96 0.60
C LEU A 9 -0.78 13.57 -0.80
N ALA A 10 -1.59 13.70 -1.86
CA ALA A 10 -1.16 13.40 -3.22
C ALA A 10 0.04 14.28 -3.62
N ASN A 11 -0.03 15.58 -3.31
CA ASN A 11 1.07 16.50 -3.56
C ASN A 11 2.31 16.13 -2.74
N ALA A 12 2.15 15.82 -1.46
CA ALA A 12 3.26 15.43 -0.60
C ALA A 12 3.93 14.11 -1.03
N LEU A 13 3.15 13.14 -1.53
CA LEU A 13 3.68 11.91 -2.12
C LEU A 13 4.43 12.21 -3.42
N HIS A 14 3.88 13.06 -4.29
CA HIS A 14 4.52 13.43 -5.55
C HIS A 14 5.86 14.16 -5.33
N SER A 15 5.86 15.21 -4.50
CA SER A 15 7.03 16.06 -4.23
C SER A 15 7.99 15.50 -3.18
N PHE A 16 7.61 14.38 -2.54
CA PHE A 16 8.30 13.81 -1.38
C PHE A 16 8.49 14.82 -0.23
N ASP A 17 7.44 15.59 0.07
CA ASP A 17 7.39 16.53 1.19
C ASP A 17 7.37 15.78 2.53
N LYS A 18 8.56 15.61 3.12
CA LYS A 18 8.75 14.85 4.36
C LYS A 18 8.02 15.46 5.55
N ASP A 19 7.83 16.77 5.59
CA ASP A 19 7.19 17.44 6.74
C ASP A 19 5.70 17.16 6.75
N VAL A 20 5.06 17.20 5.57
CA VAL A 20 3.66 16.77 5.43
C VAL A 20 3.53 15.27 5.66
N LEU A 21 4.38 14.45 5.03
CA LEU A 21 4.28 12.98 5.08
C LEU A 21 4.43 12.38 6.49
N ARG A 22 5.17 13.03 7.40
CA ARG A 22 5.27 12.61 8.82
C ARG A 22 3.93 12.55 9.53
N ASN A 23 3.00 13.42 9.10
CA ASN A 23 1.67 13.55 9.69
C ASN A 23 0.68 12.53 9.13
N TYR A 24 1.13 11.60 8.28
CA TYR A 24 0.27 10.55 7.75
C TYR A 24 0.70 9.17 8.22
N ARG A 25 -0.30 8.31 8.42
CA ARG A 25 -0.16 6.86 8.63
C ARG A 25 -0.84 6.12 7.50
N ILE A 26 -0.15 5.11 6.98
CA ILE A 26 -0.57 4.31 5.85
C ILE A 26 -0.61 2.87 6.31
N THR A 27 -1.78 2.27 6.31
CA THR A 27 -1.90 0.85 6.63
C THR A 27 -1.91 0.06 5.33
N VAL A 28 -0.94 -0.82 5.16
CA VAL A 28 -0.87 -1.78 4.06
C VAL A 28 -1.27 -3.17 4.56
N GLY A 29 -1.95 -3.93 3.72
CA GLY A 29 -2.21 -5.36 3.92
C GLY A 29 -1.20 -6.16 3.13
N CYS A 30 -0.46 -7.04 3.80
CA CYS A 30 0.52 -7.93 3.20
C CYS A 30 -0.06 -9.34 3.12
N ASN A 31 -0.41 -9.77 1.91
CA ASN A 31 -0.92 -11.11 1.62
C ASN A 31 0.20 -12.00 1.09
N PHE A 32 0.30 -13.21 1.64
CA PHE A 32 1.32 -14.19 1.29
C PHE A 32 0.66 -15.30 0.50
N LEU A 33 1.02 -15.43 -0.77
CA LEU A 33 0.57 -16.51 -1.64
C LEU A 33 1.51 -17.72 -1.55
N GLY A 34 2.78 -17.48 -1.22
CA GLY A 34 3.82 -18.50 -1.17
C GLY A 34 4.24 -18.99 -2.56
N PRO A 35 5.23 -19.90 -2.61
CA PRO A 35 5.66 -20.53 -3.85
C PRO A 35 4.57 -21.44 -4.41
N ARG A 36 4.66 -21.77 -5.71
CA ARG A 36 3.61 -22.55 -6.42
C ARG A 36 3.28 -23.90 -5.81
N ASP A 37 4.26 -24.54 -5.19
CA ASP A 37 4.13 -25.82 -4.49
C ASP A 37 3.38 -25.72 -3.14
N ALA A 38 3.36 -24.53 -2.53
CA ALA A 38 2.61 -24.24 -1.31
C ALA A 38 1.12 -23.90 -1.57
N PHE A 39 0.64 -23.94 -2.82
CA PHE A 39 -0.74 -23.55 -3.15
C PHE A 39 -1.81 -24.42 -2.48
N ARG A 40 -1.44 -25.64 -2.03
CA ARG A 40 -2.32 -26.51 -1.24
C ARG A 40 -2.63 -25.95 0.16
N GLU A 41 -1.83 -25.01 0.64
CA GLU A 41 -1.97 -24.37 1.95
C GLU A 41 -2.79 -23.07 1.89
N LEU A 42 -3.17 -22.62 0.68
CA LEU A 42 -3.99 -21.43 0.50
C LEU A 42 -5.37 -21.63 1.13
N ARG A 43 -5.81 -20.61 1.86
CA ARG A 43 -7.11 -20.57 2.52
C ARG A 43 -7.73 -19.20 2.38
N LEU A 44 -9.03 -19.13 2.58
CA LEU A 44 -9.73 -17.87 2.79
C LEU A 44 -9.42 -17.38 4.21
N ILE A 45 -8.92 -16.14 4.30
CA ILE A 45 -8.58 -15.46 5.54
C ILE A 45 -9.53 -14.27 5.67
N ASP A 46 -10.33 -14.25 6.73
CA ASP A 46 -11.18 -13.12 7.06
C ASP A 46 -10.33 -12.02 7.72
N VAL A 47 -10.28 -10.86 7.09
CA VAL A 47 -9.44 -9.72 7.50
C VAL A 47 -10.26 -8.64 8.18
N GLU A 48 -11.42 -8.32 7.61
CA GLU A 48 -12.42 -7.36 8.09
C GLU A 48 -13.81 -7.81 7.62
N GLU A 49 -14.87 -7.21 8.17
CA GLU A 49 -16.28 -7.54 7.89
C GLU A 49 -16.65 -7.59 6.38
N ASN A 50 -15.86 -6.93 5.53
CA ASN A 50 -16.02 -6.94 4.07
C ASN A 50 -14.69 -7.14 3.33
N LEU A 51 -13.78 -7.94 3.90
CA LEU A 51 -12.52 -8.31 3.27
C LEU A 51 -12.14 -9.74 3.65
N THR A 52 -12.28 -10.64 2.69
CA THR A 52 -11.70 -11.97 2.74
C THR A 52 -10.62 -12.05 1.67
N ILE A 53 -9.46 -12.61 2.01
CA ILE A 53 -8.31 -12.73 1.14
C ILE A 53 -7.94 -14.20 0.98
N PHE A 54 -7.53 -14.61 -0.22
CA PHE A 54 -7.00 -15.93 -0.46
C PHE A 54 -5.47 -15.91 -0.31
N GLY A 55 -4.94 -16.65 0.67
CA GLY A 55 -3.53 -16.62 1.02
C GLY A 55 -3.16 -17.66 2.07
N ILE A 56 -1.87 -17.84 2.29
CA ILE A 56 -1.30 -18.65 3.37
C ILE A 56 -1.33 -17.85 4.68
N HIS A 57 -0.92 -16.59 4.59
CA HIS A 57 -0.82 -15.67 5.71
C HIS A 57 -1.19 -14.25 5.27
N PHE A 58 -1.73 -13.48 6.21
CA PHE A 58 -2.05 -12.08 6.01
C PHE A 58 -1.75 -11.30 7.29
N PHE A 59 -1.14 -10.13 7.14
CA PHE A 59 -1.05 -9.16 8.23
C PHE A 59 -1.21 -7.73 7.74
N LYS A 60 -1.49 -6.82 8.67
CA LYS A 60 -1.52 -5.38 8.42
C LYS A 60 -0.27 -4.74 8.98
N LEU A 61 0.28 -3.78 8.27
CA LEU A 61 1.44 -3.00 8.69
C LEU A 61 1.15 -1.52 8.50
N THR A 62 1.30 -0.75 9.57
CA THR A 62 1.12 0.70 9.53
C THR A 62 2.49 1.37 9.42
N LEU A 63 2.65 2.15 8.36
CA LEU A 63 3.85 2.91 8.02
C LEU A 63 3.58 4.40 8.23
N ASN A 64 4.63 5.17 8.50
CA ASN A 64 4.55 6.62 8.32
C ASN A 64 4.67 6.98 6.83
N GLY A 65 4.24 8.20 6.44
CA GLY A 65 4.26 8.63 5.04
C GLY A 65 5.63 8.68 4.39
N ILE A 66 6.68 8.98 5.16
CA ILE A 66 8.04 8.98 4.63
C ILE A 66 8.46 7.56 4.26
N GLU A 67 8.27 6.61 5.18
CA GLU A 67 8.63 5.20 4.99
C GLU A 67 7.88 4.59 3.82
N PHE A 68 6.57 4.84 3.73
CA PHE A 68 5.77 4.41 2.59
C PHE A 68 6.33 4.96 1.27
N ARG A 69 6.51 6.27 1.15
CA ARG A 69 6.96 6.90 -0.10
C ARG A 69 8.41 6.53 -0.48
N THR A 70 9.23 6.19 0.50
CA THR A 70 10.61 5.73 0.30
C THR A 70 10.63 4.34 -0.35
N HIS A 71 9.73 3.45 0.08
CA HIS A 71 9.79 2.04 -0.29
C HIS A 71 8.82 1.58 -1.37
N VAL A 72 7.84 2.41 -1.76
CA VAL A 72 6.99 2.09 -2.91
C VAL A 72 7.83 2.14 -4.19
N ALA A 73 7.94 1.01 -4.87
CA ALA A 73 8.61 0.88 -6.16
C ALA A 73 7.64 1.01 -7.35
N GLY A 74 6.36 0.72 -7.13
CA GLY A 74 5.33 0.89 -8.15
C GLY A 74 3.90 0.84 -7.59
N ILE A 75 2.96 1.42 -8.33
CA ILE A 75 1.55 1.54 -7.94
C ILE A 75 0.63 1.00 -9.03
N GLU A 76 -0.50 0.42 -8.65
CA GLU A 76 -1.45 -0.15 -9.60
C GLU A 76 -2.38 0.93 -10.21
N LEU A 77 -2.26 1.13 -11.53
CA LEU A 77 -3.12 2.04 -12.30
C LEU A 77 -4.44 1.37 -12.70
N THR A 78 -4.36 0.14 -13.17
CA THR A 78 -5.51 -0.70 -13.53
C THR A 78 -5.15 -2.15 -13.19
N ASP A 79 -6.12 -3.06 -13.24
CA ASP A 79 -5.91 -4.46 -12.87
C ASP A 79 -4.68 -5.07 -13.54
N ASN A 80 -3.71 -5.49 -12.72
CA ASN A 80 -2.43 -6.07 -13.15
C ASN A 80 -1.53 -5.15 -13.99
N ASN A 81 -1.79 -3.85 -14.01
CA ASN A 81 -0.96 -2.85 -14.68
C ASN A 81 -0.39 -1.86 -13.67
N TYR A 82 0.94 -1.87 -13.55
CA TYR A 82 1.67 -1.11 -12.55
C TYR A 82 2.52 -0.03 -13.21
N LEU A 83 2.52 1.16 -12.63
CA LEU A 83 3.42 2.24 -12.95
C LEU A 83 4.60 2.22 -11.99
N SER A 84 5.83 2.40 -12.50
CA SER A 84 6.99 2.57 -11.64
C SER A 84 6.91 3.91 -10.93
N LEU A 85 7.53 3.99 -9.74
CA LEU A 85 7.58 5.21 -8.96
C LEU A 85 8.18 6.39 -9.75
N ASP A 86 9.22 6.14 -10.55
CA ASP A 86 9.91 7.15 -11.36
C ASP A 86 9.03 7.73 -12.48
N ALA A 87 8.01 6.98 -12.91
CA ALA A 87 7.06 7.42 -13.92
C ALA A 87 5.77 7.99 -13.32
N THR A 88 5.63 8.00 -12.00
CA THR A 88 4.41 8.39 -11.29
C THR A 88 4.31 9.90 -11.14
N ASP A 89 3.22 10.50 -11.61
CA ASP A 89 2.93 11.92 -11.42
C ASP A 89 1.92 12.20 -10.30
N TYR A 90 1.53 13.47 -10.14
CA TYR A 90 0.55 13.89 -9.14
C TYR A 90 -0.83 13.25 -9.36
N GLU A 91 -1.29 13.15 -10.61
CA GLU A 91 -2.62 12.62 -10.94
C GLU A 91 -2.71 11.14 -10.61
N ASP A 92 -1.64 10.39 -10.84
CA ASP A 92 -1.53 8.98 -10.47
C ASP A 92 -1.67 8.77 -8.96
N TRP A 93 -0.98 9.58 -8.15
CA TRP A 93 -1.13 9.56 -6.69
C TRP A 93 -2.55 9.91 -6.26
N GLU A 94 -3.12 10.99 -6.81
CA GLU A 94 -4.49 11.39 -6.52
C GLU A 94 -5.48 10.27 -6.85
N ASN A 95 -5.31 9.59 -7.99
CA ASN A 95 -6.14 8.47 -8.40
C ASN A 95 -5.99 7.24 -7.48
N LEU A 96 -4.76 6.91 -7.06
CA LEU A 96 -4.51 5.87 -6.08
C LEU A 96 -5.23 6.15 -4.75
N LEU A 97 -5.12 7.37 -4.21
CA LEU A 97 -5.78 7.78 -2.98
C LEU A 97 -7.31 7.74 -3.10
N LYS A 98 -7.87 8.15 -4.24
CA LYS A 98 -9.31 8.05 -4.53
C LYS A 98 -9.79 6.60 -4.49
N LYS A 99 -9.01 5.65 -5.02
CA LYS A 99 -9.34 4.21 -4.94
C LYS A 99 -9.35 3.72 -3.50
N VAL A 100 -8.38 4.14 -2.67
CA VAL A 100 -8.37 3.78 -1.24
C VAL A 100 -9.59 4.34 -0.53
N LEU A 101 -9.94 5.61 -0.74
CA LEU A 101 -11.16 6.21 -0.19
C LEU A 101 -12.43 5.46 -0.61
N ALA A 102 -12.48 5.01 -1.87
CA ALA A 102 -13.56 4.21 -2.40
C ALA A 102 -13.53 2.73 -1.96
N LYS A 103 -12.65 2.38 -1.00
CA LYS A 103 -12.45 1.02 -0.47
C LYS A 103 -12.09 -0.03 -1.54
N LYS A 104 -11.50 0.39 -2.66
CA LYS A 104 -11.07 -0.48 -3.77
C LYS A 104 -9.71 -1.17 -3.54
N LYS A 105 -8.98 -0.80 -2.48
CA LYS A 105 -7.75 -1.48 -2.01
C LYS A 105 -6.71 -1.69 -3.13
N PRO A 106 -6.23 -0.62 -3.79
CA PRO A 106 -5.26 -0.73 -4.87
C PRO A 106 -3.96 -1.41 -4.40
N ARG A 107 -3.33 -2.16 -5.31
CA ARG A 107 -2.05 -2.82 -5.06
C ARG A 107 -0.85 -1.89 -5.26
N ILE A 108 0.23 -2.23 -4.57
CA ILE A 108 1.54 -1.60 -4.72
C ILE A 108 2.62 -2.67 -4.75
N ILE A 109 3.78 -2.28 -5.27
CA ILE A 109 5.02 -3.04 -5.17
C ILE A 109 5.93 -2.28 -4.20
N LEU A 110 6.38 -2.95 -3.15
CA LEU A 110 7.41 -2.43 -2.25
C LEU A 110 8.78 -2.92 -2.71
N ASP A 111 9.84 -2.14 -2.49
CA ASP A 111 11.21 -2.46 -2.89
C ASP A 111 11.81 -3.66 -2.13
N SER A 112 13.00 -4.09 -2.54
CA SER A 112 13.71 -5.21 -1.90
C SER A 112 14.09 -4.93 -0.45
N ASP A 113 14.43 -3.68 -0.12
CA ASP A 113 14.92 -3.31 1.21
C ASP A 113 13.82 -3.42 2.25
N PHE A 114 12.62 -2.95 1.91
CA PHE A 114 11.42 -3.13 2.71
C PHE A 114 11.11 -4.61 2.90
N ARG A 115 11.09 -5.38 1.81
CA ARG A 115 10.78 -6.81 1.88
C ARG A 115 11.76 -7.56 2.77
N ASN A 116 13.06 -7.28 2.65
CA ASN A 116 14.09 -7.87 3.49
C ASN A 116 13.93 -7.47 4.97
N LYS A 117 13.63 -6.19 5.25
CA LYS A 117 13.43 -5.68 6.62
C LYS A 117 12.29 -6.39 7.35
N TYR A 118 11.21 -6.72 6.66
CA TYR A 118 10.01 -7.34 7.24
C TYR A 118 9.87 -8.84 6.97
N GLY A 119 10.89 -9.48 6.38
CA GLY A 119 10.85 -10.91 6.05
C GLY A 119 9.76 -11.29 5.04
N LEU A 120 9.43 -10.37 4.12
CA LEU A 120 8.48 -10.63 3.04
C LEU A 120 9.14 -11.48 1.94
N PRO A 121 8.35 -12.22 1.12
CA PRO A 121 8.87 -12.96 -0.01
C PRO A 121 9.70 -12.07 -0.94
N THR A 122 10.82 -12.58 -1.45
CA THR A 122 11.66 -11.83 -2.40
C THR A 122 11.04 -11.78 -3.79
N THR A 123 10.23 -12.79 -4.13
CA THR A 123 9.50 -12.89 -5.39
C THR A 123 8.19 -12.09 -5.30
N ILE A 124 7.99 -11.13 -6.21
CA ILE A 124 6.77 -10.30 -6.23
C ILE A 124 5.52 -11.16 -6.46
N ALA A 125 5.61 -12.20 -7.30
CA ALA A 125 4.47 -13.08 -7.61
C ALA A 125 4.00 -13.94 -6.42
N GLU A 126 4.77 -14.01 -5.33
CA GLU A 126 4.44 -14.80 -4.13
C GLU A 126 3.74 -13.95 -3.05
N GLN A 127 3.48 -12.67 -3.32
CA GLN A 127 2.81 -11.77 -2.39
C GLN A 127 1.91 -10.77 -3.11
N GLU A 128 0.93 -10.26 -2.39
CA GLU A 128 0.17 -9.08 -2.81
C GLU A 128 0.15 -8.07 -1.68
N ILE A 129 0.46 -6.82 -2.00
CA ILE A 129 0.45 -5.73 -1.02
C ILE A 129 -0.59 -4.72 -1.45
N PHE A 130 -1.56 -4.45 -0.58
CA PHE A 130 -2.67 -3.54 -0.83
C PHE A 130 -2.59 -2.36 0.12
N ILE A 131 -3.04 -1.19 -0.33
CA ILE A 131 -3.25 -0.09 0.59
C ILE A 131 -4.66 -0.18 1.17
N LEU A 132 -4.76 -0.24 2.49
CA LEU A 132 -6.03 -0.33 3.22
C LEU A 132 -6.53 1.06 3.62
N THR A 133 -5.68 1.86 4.28
CA THR A 133 -6.07 3.20 4.78
C THR A 133 -4.95 4.23 4.66
N PHE A 134 -5.37 5.50 4.58
CA PHE A 134 -4.55 6.69 4.78
C PHE A 134 -5.20 7.55 5.85
N GLU A 135 -4.45 7.88 6.89
CA GLU A 135 -4.95 8.63 8.05
C GLU A 135 -3.99 9.76 8.38
N LYS A 136 -4.54 10.97 8.51
CA LYS A 136 -3.78 12.11 9.05
C LYS A 136 -3.77 11.96 10.57
N VAL A 137 -2.59 11.94 11.17
CA VAL A 137 -2.43 11.97 12.62
C VAL A 137 -2.92 13.34 13.09
N GLN A 138 -3.96 13.36 13.91
CA GLN A 138 -4.36 14.59 14.58
C GLN A 138 -3.28 14.90 15.61
N THR A 139 -2.55 15.99 15.41
CA THR A 139 -1.83 16.63 16.51
C THR A 139 -2.87 17.28 17.39
N GLU A 140 -3.07 16.74 18.60
CA GLU A 140 -3.73 17.49 19.66
C GLU A 140 -2.86 18.72 19.94
N ASP A 141 -3.42 19.91 19.71
CA ASP A 141 -2.86 21.19 20.17
C ASP A 141 -3.07 21.36 21.68
#